data_AF-A0A0Q6D7Q7-F1
#
_entry.id   AF-A0A0Q6D7Q7-F1
#
_cell.length_a   1.000
_cell.length_b   1.000
_cell.length_c   1.000
_cell.angle_alpha   90.00
_cell.angle_beta   90.00
_cell.angle_gamma   90.00
#
_symmetry.space_group_name_H-M   'P 1'
#
loop_
_entity.id
_entity.type
_entity.pdbx_description
1 polymer ?
#
loop_
_entity_poly.entity_id
_entity_poly.type
_entity_poly.pdbx_seq_one_letter_code
_entity_poly.pdbx_strand_id
1 'polypeptide(L)'
;MSETYTVKAEAREKVGKGAARHLRRNGLVPAVIYGDKQEPLPITIPYKETFLKLHAGGFKTTIATIELNGQKIKVLPKDYQLDPVKDFLIHVDFLRVSSRTVVQVAIPVHFENEDAAPGIKAQDGVLNIAHHSVEVECPAESIPEAFTVDLTGLEIGAAIHASELKLPKGVSLALEGDTVIATIVPPMAEEVDEVVEAPETEVTGQGPEAEAASDDK
;
A
#
# COMPACT_ATOMS: atom_id res chain seq x y z
N MET A 1 -21.56 -0.47 0.12
CA MET A 1 -22.07 -0.48 1.51
C MET A 1 -21.10 -1.39 2.21
N SER A 2 -20.21 -0.84 3.03
CA SER A 2 -19.02 -1.56 3.49
C SER A 2 -19.39 -2.90 4.15
N GLU A 3 -18.80 -3.99 3.66
CA GLU A 3 -19.08 -5.34 4.14
C GLU A 3 -18.62 -5.52 5.59
N THR A 4 -19.54 -5.38 6.54
CA THR A 4 -19.20 -5.55 7.96
C THR A 4 -18.98 -7.02 8.30
N TYR A 5 -17.72 -7.42 8.52
CA TYR A 5 -17.39 -8.78 8.96
C TYR A 5 -17.33 -8.88 10.48
N THR A 6 -17.65 -10.06 11.02
CA THR A 6 -17.47 -10.37 12.45
C THR A 6 -16.16 -11.15 12.68
N VAL A 7 -15.48 -10.91 13.80
CA VAL A 7 -14.35 -11.71 14.31
C VAL A 7 -14.57 -11.98 15.80
N LYS A 8 -14.37 -13.23 16.22
CA LYS A 8 -14.40 -13.59 17.64
C LYS A 8 -13.06 -13.25 18.29
N ALA A 9 -13.10 -12.57 19.42
CA ALA A 9 -11.92 -12.20 20.19
C ALA A 9 -12.04 -12.62 21.65
N GLU A 10 -10.91 -13.01 22.22
CA GLU A 10 -10.77 -13.27 23.66
C GLU A 10 -10.04 -12.09 24.31
N ALA A 11 -10.48 -11.70 25.51
CA ALA A 11 -9.78 -10.70 26.31
C ALA A 11 -8.50 -11.30 26.90
N ARG A 12 -7.37 -10.58 26.86
CA ARG A 12 -6.10 -11.06 27.44
C ARG A 12 -5.73 -10.27 28.70
N GLU A 13 -5.59 -10.96 29.82
CA GLU A 13 -5.06 -10.34 31.06
C GLU A 13 -3.52 -10.25 31.03
N LYS A 14 -2.86 -11.27 30.44
CA LYS A 14 -1.39 -11.37 30.41
C LYS A 14 -0.82 -10.63 29.20
N VAL A 15 -0.40 -9.39 29.42
CA VAL A 15 0.32 -8.57 28.45
C VAL A 15 1.84 -8.76 28.60
N GLY A 16 2.58 -8.90 27.49
CA GLY A 16 4.04 -8.94 27.50
C GLY A 16 4.67 -9.79 26.39
N LYS A 17 5.99 -9.62 26.19
CA LYS A 17 6.79 -10.26 25.12
C LYS A 17 6.70 -11.79 25.12
N GLY A 18 6.68 -12.41 26.30
CA GLY A 18 6.56 -13.87 26.46
C GLY A 18 5.17 -14.40 26.07
N ALA A 19 4.10 -13.78 26.58
CA ALA A 19 2.72 -14.14 26.28
C ALA A 19 2.40 -14.00 24.79
N ALA A 20 2.76 -12.85 24.18
CA ALA A 20 2.58 -12.62 22.74
C ALA A 20 3.30 -13.66 21.86
N ARG A 21 4.51 -14.10 22.25
CA ARG A 21 5.25 -15.18 21.57
C ARG A 21 4.63 -16.57 21.76
N HIS A 22 3.88 -16.81 22.82
CA HIS A 22 3.14 -18.05 23.00
C HIS A 22 1.86 -18.06 22.17
N LEU A 23 1.07 -16.98 22.23
CA LEU A 23 -0.15 -16.80 21.43
C LEU A 23 0.09 -17.00 19.93
N ARG A 24 1.13 -16.36 19.37
CA ARG A 24 1.48 -16.52 17.95
C ARG A 24 1.88 -17.95 17.57
N ARG A 25 2.49 -18.72 18.48
CA ARG A 25 2.78 -20.14 18.26
C ARG A 25 1.52 -21.02 18.30
N ASN A 26 0.47 -20.57 18.99
CA ASN A 26 -0.82 -21.25 19.08
C ASN A 26 -1.80 -20.82 17.96
N GLY A 27 -1.35 -20.04 16.96
CA GLY A 27 -2.21 -19.55 15.88
C GLY A 27 -3.15 -18.39 16.27
N LEU A 28 -2.82 -17.66 17.34
CA LEU A 28 -3.55 -16.48 17.79
C LEU A 28 -2.71 -15.21 17.60
N VAL A 29 -3.33 -14.16 17.08
CA VAL A 29 -2.70 -12.84 16.91
C VAL A 29 -3.06 -11.96 18.11
N PRO A 30 -2.09 -11.36 18.81
CA PRO A 30 -2.37 -10.31 19.78
C PRO A 30 -2.83 -9.04 19.06
N ALA A 31 -3.88 -8.40 19.54
CA ALA A 31 -4.36 -7.13 19.03
C ALA A 31 -4.78 -6.19 20.18
N VAL A 32 -5.02 -4.91 19.89
CA VAL A 32 -5.50 -3.93 20.89
C VAL A 32 -6.65 -3.14 20.31
N ILE A 33 -7.73 -2.98 21.08
CA ILE A 33 -8.82 -2.06 20.78
C ILE A 33 -8.61 -0.78 21.61
N TYR A 34 -8.50 0.38 20.97
CA TYR A 34 -8.37 1.68 21.64
C TYR A 34 -9.31 2.74 21.06
N GLY A 35 -9.36 3.92 21.67
CA GLY A 35 -10.20 5.04 21.21
C GLY A 35 -11.57 5.11 21.89
N ASP A 36 -12.40 6.03 21.40
CA ASP A 36 -13.71 6.41 21.96
C ASP A 36 -13.67 6.84 23.43
N LYS A 37 -12.54 7.43 23.89
CA LYS A 37 -12.27 7.83 25.28
C LYS A 37 -12.40 6.69 26.32
N GLN A 38 -12.41 5.44 25.86
CA GLN A 38 -12.43 4.23 26.69
C GLN A 38 -11.02 3.67 26.83
N GLU A 39 -10.76 2.95 27.93
CA GLU A 39 -9.47 2.31 28.17
C GLU A 39 -9.07 1.34 27.03
N PRO A 40 -7.78 1.21 26.69
CA PRO A 40 -7.32 0.24 25.70
C PRO A 40 -7.60 -1.19 26.18
N LEU A 41 -8.38 -1.95 25.39
CA LEU A 41 -8.66 -3.36 25.67
C LEU A 41 -7.66 -4.25 24.91
N PRO A 42 -6.77 -4.96 25.61
CA PRO A 42 -5.88 -5.92 25.00
C PRO A 42 -6.66 -7.22 24.68
N ILE A 43 -6.57 -7.67 23.43
CA ILE A 43 -7.34 -8.83 22.94
C ILE A 43 -6.45 -9.83 22.19
N THR A 44 -7.03 -10.98 21.86
CA THR A 44 -6.48 -12.00 20.96
C THR A 44 -7.51 -12.46 19.95
N ILE A 45 -7.10 -12.58 18.69
CA ILE A 45 -7.95 -12.93 17.54
C ILE A 45 -7.38 -14.15 16.79
N PRO A 46 -8.20 -14.97 16.11
CA PRO A 46 -7.72 -16.09 15.31
C PRO A 46 -6.87 -15.62 14.13
N TYR A 47 -5.68 -16.21 13.97
CA TYR A 47 -4.75 -15.88 12.87
C TYR A 47 -5.41 -16.06 11.50
N LYS A 48 -5.97 -17.25 11.23
CA LYS A 48 -6.45 -17.62 9.89
C LYS A 48 -7.52 -16.68 9.34
N GLU A 49 -8.54 -16.36 10.14
CA GLU A 49 -9.62 -15.47 9.72
C GLU A 49 -9.14 -14.05 9.46
N THR A 50 -8.23 -13.55 10.31
CA THR A 50 -7.68 -12.19 10.19
C THR A 50 -6.73 -12.09 9.01
N PHE A 51 -5.87 -13.10 8.81
CA PHE A 51 -4.91 -13.18 7.72
C PHE A 51 -5.61 -13.26 6.36
N LEU A 52 -6.62 -14.12 6.20
CA LEU A 52 -7.40 -14.20 4.97
C LEU A 52 -8.10 -12.87 4.63
N LYS A 53 -8.63 -12.16 5.63
CA LYS A 53 -9.25 -10.84 5.43
C LYS A 53 -8.24 -9.73 5.14
N LEU A 54 -7.01 -9.84 5.65
CA LEU A 54 -5.92 -8.91 5.31
C LEU A 54 -5.56 -9.02 3.82
N HIS A 55 -5.42 -10.25 3.30
CA HIS A 55 -5.11 -10.50 1.89
C HIS A 55 -6.31 -10.39 0.94
N ALA A 56 -7.55 -10.35 1.44
CA ALA A 56 -8.74 -10.07 0.63
C ALA A 56 -8.81 -8.60 0.13
N GLY A 57 -7.96 -7.71 0.67
CA GLY A 57 -8.00 -6.28 0.38
C GLY A 57 -8.93 -5.50 1.32
N GLY A 58 -8.87 -4.17 1.27
CA GLY A 58 -9.78 -3.29 2.03
C GLY A 58 -9.71 -3.42 3.57
N PHE A 59 -8.67 -4.05 4.13
CA PHE A 59 -8.62 -4.31 5.57
C PHE A 59 -8.64 -3.04 6.44
N LYS A 60 -7.96 -1.96 6.00
CA LYS A 60 -7.96 -0.66 6.71
C LYS A 60 -9.17 0.22 6.40
N THR A 61 -9.96 -0.09 5.36
CA THR A 61 -11.18 0.65 4.98
C THR A 61 -12.47 0.00 5.50
N THR A 62 -12.44 -1.29 5.81
CA THR A 62 -13.62 -2.07 6.23
C THR A 62 -13.86 -2.03 7.75
N ILE A 63 -15.08 -1.68 8.16
CA ILE A 63 -15.50 -1.78 9.57
C ILE A 63 -15.67 -3.24 9.98
N ALA A 64 -14.95 -3.66 11.02
CA ALA A 64 -15.09 -4.95 11.66
C ALA A 64 -16.00 -4.86 12.89
N THR A 65 -16.72 -5.95 13.17
CA THR A 65 -17.37 -6.17 14.47
C THR A 65 -16.59 -7.21 15.26
N ILE A 66 -16.05 -6.82 16.41
CA ILE A 66 -15.39 -7.76 17.32
C ILE A 66 -16.41 -8.25 18.35
N GLU A 67 -16.57 -9.58 18.44
CA GLU A 67 -17.31 -10.25 19.51
C GLU A 67 -16.37 -10.59 20.65
N LEU A 68 -16.54 -9.94 21.80
CA LEU A 68 -15.74 -10.16 23.02
C LEU A 68 -16.69 -10.51 24.18
N ASN A 69 -16.60 -11.74 24.67
CA ASN A 69 -17.43 -12.26 25.77
C ASN A 69 -18.95 -12.00 25.60
N GLY A 70 -19.44 -12.06 24.36
CA GLY A 70 -20.85 -11.79 24.00
C GLY A 70 -21.19 -10.33 23.71
N GLN A 71 -20.28 -9.38 23.95
CA GLN A 71 -20.44 -7.97 23.56
C GLN A 71 -19.95 -7.75 22.13
N LYS A 72 -20.66 -6.93 21.35
CA LYS A 72 -20.30 -6.55 19.98
C LYS A 72 -19.74 -5.14 19.95
N ILE A 73 -18.48 -5.01 19.55
CA ILE A 73 -17.77 -3.72 19.46
C ILE A 73 -17.49 -3.43 17.98
N LYS A 74 -17.97 -2.30 17.46
CA LYS A 74 -17.60 -1.81 16.12
C LYS A 74 -16.21 -1.19 16.17
N VAL A 75 -15.33 -1.64 15.28
CA VAL A 75 -13.95 -1.16 15.18
C VAL A 75 -13.51 -1.01 13.73
N LEU A 76 -12.51 -0.15 13.49
CA LEU A 76 -11.79 -0.01 12.23
C LEU A 76 -10.34 -0.44 12.45
N PRO A 77 -9.75 -1.32 11.61
CA PRO A 77 -8.33 -1.63 11.70
C PRO A 77 -7.50 -0.41 11.27
N LYS A 78 -6.83 0.27 12.20
CA LYS A 78 -6.02 1.45 11.90
C LYS A 78 -4.64 1.05 11.39
N ASP A 79 -4.04 0.02 11.99
CA ASP A 79 -2.75 -0.49 11.56
C ASP A 79 -2.58 -2.00 11.81
N TYR A 80 -1.59 -2.59 11.13
CA TYR A 80 -1.21 -3.99 11.29
C TYR A 80 0.30 -4.15 11.13
N GLN A 81 0.87 -5.14 11.82
CA GLN A 81 2.30 -5.45 11.75
C GLN A 81 2.49 -6.83 11.13
N LEU A 82 3.29 -6.91 10.07
CA LEU A 82 3.73 -8.18 9.45
C LEU A 82 5.18 -8.50 9.86
N ASP A 83 5.52 -9.79 9.87
CA ASP A 83 6.89 -10.25 10.03
C ASP A 83 7.64 -10.02 8.70
N PRO A 84 8.72 -9.20 8.66
CA PRO A 84 9.36 -8.81 7.41
C PRO A 84 10.10 -9.95 6.69
N VAL A 85 10.24 -11.12 7.33
CA VAL A 85 10.89 -12.30 6.73
C VAL A 85 9.87 -13.41 6.44
N LYS A 86 8.83 -13.53 7.26
CA LYS A 86 7.86 -14.64 7.18
C LYS A 86 6.47 -14.24 6.69
N ASP A 87 6.22 -12.94 6.55
CA ASP A 87 4.94 -12.34 6.17
C ASP A 87 3.76 -12.77 7.07
N PHE A 88 4.05 -13.06 8.35
CA PHE A 88 3.06 -13.46 9.33
C PHE A 88 2.51 -12.26 10.10
N LEU A 89 1.21 -12.22 10.32
CA LEU A 89 0.55 -11.19 11.13
C LEU A 89 1.02 -11.21 12.60
N ILE A 90 1.78 -10.19 13.01
CA ILE A 90 2.39 -10.02 14.33
C ILE A 90 1.43 -9.36 15.32
N HIS A 91 0.76 -8.28 14.89
CA HIS A 91 -0.13 -7.45 15.71
C HIS A 91 -1.18 -6.76 14.82
N VAL A 92 -2.33 -6.40 15.41
CA VAL A 92 -3.35 -5.54 14.78
C VAL A 92 -3.85 -4.49 15.77
N ASP A 93 -3.99 -3.26 15.27
CA ASP A 93 -4.44 -2.09 16.00
C ASP A 93 -5.86 -1.72 15.55
N PHE A 94 -6.83 -1.81 16.46
CA PHE A 94 -8.23 -1.52 16.21
C PHE A 94 -8.65 -0.22 16.89
N LEU A 95 -9.20 0.71 16.12
CA LEU A 95 -9.82 1.94 16.61
C LEU A 95 -11.32 1.68 16.86
N ARG A 96 -11.85 2.01 18.04
CA ARG A 96 -13.30 2.01 18.31
C ARG A 96 -14.00 3.07 17.46
N VAL A 97 -15.10 2.67 16.82
CA VAL A 97 -15.87 3.54 15.92
C VAL A 97 -17.25 3.83 16.51
N SER A 98 -17.58 5.12 16.61
CA SER A 98 -18.94 5.62 16.82
C SER A 98 -19.46 6.27 15.54
N SER A 99 -20.78 6.41 15.38
CA SER A 99 -21.39 7.13 14.25
C SER A 99 -21.01 8.62 14.16
N ARG A 100 -20.30 9.17 15.15
CA ARG A 100 -19.78 10.56 15.15
C ARG A 100 -18.26 10.64 14.97
N THR A 101 -17.58 9.50 14.84
CA THR A 101 -16.12 9.47 14.69
C THR A 101 -15.74 9.76 13.24
N VAL A 102 -15.06 10.88 13.01
CA VAL A 102 -14.33 11.14 11.76
C VAL A 102 -13.00 10.39 11.83
N VAL A 103 -12.63 9.72 10.74
CA VAL A 103 -11.42 8.92 10.63
C VAL A 103 -10.62 9.30 9.39
N GLN A 104 -9.30 9.34 9.53
CA GLN A 104 -8.35 9.42 8.42
C GLN A 104 -8.01 8.00 7.94
N VAL A 105 -8.27 7.72 6.67
CA VAL A 105 -8.10 6.40 6.06
C VAL A 105 -7.47 6.55 4.68
N ALA A 106 -6.49 5.70 4.37
CA ALA A 106 -5.94 5.55 3.02
C ALA A 106 -6.84 4.60 2.23
N ILE A 107 -7.45 5.10 1.15
CA ILE A 107 -8.41 4.36 0.31
C ILE A 107 -7.75 4.03 -1.03
N PRO A 108 -7.81 2.77 -1.49
CA PRO A 108 -7.17 2.37 -2.75
C PRO A 108 -7.79 3.06 -3.95
N VAL A 109 -6.96 3.36 -4.95
CA VAL A 109 -7.39 3.86 -6.25
C VAL A 109 -7.34 2.71 -7.26
N HIS A 110 -8.39 2.57 -8.05
CA HIS A 110 -8.48 1.65 -9.18
C HIS A 110 -8.58 2.46 -10.47
N PHE A 111 -7.79 2.05 -11.45
CA PHE A 111 -7.80 2.65 -12.78
C PHE A 111 -8.62 1.76 -13.70
N GLU A 112 -9.57 2.36 -14.41
CA GLU A 112 -10.39 1.70 -15.41
C GLU A 112 -10.07 2.28 -16.81
N ASN A 113 -10.34 1.47 -17.84
CA ASN A 113 -10.20 1.85 -19.24
C ASN A 113 -8.77 2.22 -19.69
N GLU A 114 -7.73 1.59 -19.13
CA GLU A 114 -6.33 1.69 -19.61
C GLU A 114 -6.24 1.46 -21.13
N ASP A 115 -6.96 0.47 -21.65
CA ASP A 115 -7.10 0.15 -23.08
C ASP A 115 -7.72 1.27 -23.95
N ALA A 116 -8.39 2.25 -23.35
CA ALA A 116 -9.04 3.37 -24.03
C ALA A 116 -8.27 4.70 -23.84
N ALA A 117 -7.13 4.68 -23.15
CA ALA A 117 -6.19 5.78 -23.11
C ALA A 117 -5.31 5.75 -24.39
N PRO A 118 -5.42 6.73 -25.31
CA PRO A 118 -4.58 6.77 -26.51
C PRO A 118 -3.08 6.85 -26.14
N GLY A 119 -2.73 7.51 -25.04
CA GLY A 119 -1.35 7.58 -24.55
C GLY A 119 -0.75 6.21 -24.19
N ILE A 120 -1.55 5.26 -23.70
CA ILE A 120 -1.09 3.90 -23.38
C ILE A 120 -1.08 3.04 -24.64
N LYS A 121 -2.21 2.96 -25.35
CA LYS A 121 -2.41 1.94 -26.40
C LYS A 121 -1.90 2.33 -27.79
N ALA A 122 -1.91 3.62 -28.15
CA ALA A 122 -1.48 4.08 -29.46
C ALA A 122 -0.05 4.65 -29.47
N GLN A 123 0.50 4.97 -28.28
CA GLN A 123 1.82 5.58 -28.11
C GLN A 123 2.73 4.78 -27.17
N ASP A 124 2.32 3.58 -26.75
CA ASP A 124 3.05 2.63 -25.89
C ASP A 124 3.49 3.23 -24.53
N GLY A 125 2.74 4.21 -24.03
CA GLY A 125 2.99 4.90 -22.77
C GLY A 125 2.71 4.03 -21.55
N VAL A 126 3.52 4.19 -20.50
CA VAL A 126 3.42 3.44 -19.25
C VAL A 126 2.65 4.28 -18.23
N LEU A 127 1.63 3.68 -17.61
CA LEU A 127 0.93 4.28 -16.46
C LEU A 127 1.83 4.23 -15.23
N ASN A 128 2.33 5.39 -14.81
CA ASN A 128 3.09 5.54 -13.58
C ASN A 128 2.16 5.95 -12.43
N ILE A 129 1.92 5.04 -11.49
CA ILE A 129 1.07 5.29 -10.32
C ILE A 129 1.95 5.78 -9.17
N ALA A 130 1.92 7.09 -8.88
CA ALA A 130 2.65 7.67 -7.76
C ALA A 130 2.04 7.28 -6.40
N HIS A 131 0.70 7.18 -6.34
CA HIS A 131 -0.02 6.82 -5.12
C HIS A 131 -1.12 5.77 -5.39
N HIS A 132 -0.88 4.52 -4.97
CA HIS A 132 -1.89 3.44 -5.03
C HIS A 132 -3.09 3.65 -4.07
N SER A 133 -2.96 4.56 -3.10
CA SER A 133 -4.01 4.89 -2.14
C SER A 133 -3.96 6.37 -1.76
N VAL A 134 -5.14 6.99 -1.60
CA VAL A 134 -5.30 8.40 -1.27
C VAL A 134 -5.81 8.52 0.16
N GLU A 135 -5.17 9.38 0.96
CA GLU A 135 -5.61 9.65 2.33
C GLU A 135 -6.78 10.63 2.34
N VAL A 136 -7.88 10.21 2.95
CA VAL A 136 -9.09 11.02 3.08
C VAL A 136 -9.60 11.02 4.52
N GLU A 137 -10.21 12.14 4.92
CA GLU A 137 -11.01 12.23 6.13
C GLU A 137 -12.46 11.94 5.79
N CYS A 138 -13.07 11.01 6.54
CA CYS A 138 -14.47 10.66 6.33
C CYS A 138 -15.16 10.24 7.65
N PRO A 139 -16.48 10.45 7.79
CA PRO A 139 -17.27 9.76 8.79
C PRO A 139 -17.16 8.25 8.56
N ALA A 140 -16.97 7.47 9.63
CA ALA A 140 -16.75 6.04 9.48
C ALA A 140 -17.90 5.28 8.79
N GLU A 141 -19.13 5.79 8.84
CA GLU A 141 -20.29 5.21 8.12
C GLU A 141 -20.26 5.46 6.60
N SER A 142 -19.40 6.36 6.12
CA SER A 142 -19.31 6.81 4.72
C SER A 142 -17.97 6.45 4.05
N ILE A 143 -17.20 5.52 4.59
CA ILE A 143 -15.92 5.08 3.98
C ILE A 143 -16.21 4.36 2.64
N PRO A 144 -15.76 4.87 1.48
CA PRO A 144 -15.81 4.12 0.22
C PRO A 144 -14.78 2.98 0.20
N GLU A 145 -15.09 1.92 -0.55
CA GLU A 145 -14.23 0.73 -0.65
C GLU A 145 -12.99 1.01 -1.54
N ALA A 146 -13.18 1.72 -2.65
CA ALA A 146 -12.14 2.20 -3.56
C ALA A 146 -12.60 3.47 -4.30
N PHE A 147 -11.65 4.19 -4.91
CA PHE A 147 -11.92 5.25 -5.89
C PHE A 147 -11.63 4.77 -7.32
N THR A 148 -12.61 4.82 -8.21
CA THR A 148 -12.42 4.55 -9.64
C THR A 148 -12.00 5.82 -10.38
N VAL A 149 -10.88 5.75 -11.08
CA VAL A 149 -10.37 6.77 -12.01
C VAL A 149 -10.48 6.24 -13.43
N ASP A 150 -11.09 7.03 -14.31
CA ASP A 150 -11.30 6.69 -15.71
C ASP A 150 -10.18 7.29 -16.57
N LEU A 151 -9.48 6.47 -17.35
CA LEU A 151 -8.34 6.88 -18.17
C LEU A 151 -8.70 7.19 -19.63
N THR A 152 -9.98 7.11 -20.02
CA THR A 152 -10.40 7.35 -21.42
C THR A 152 -9.91 8.68 -21.96
N GLY A 153 -9.25 8.65 -23.13
CA GLY A 153 -8.85 9.87 -23.84
C GLY A 153 -7.64 10.61 -23.29
N LEU A 154 -6.93 10.08 -22.29
CA LEU A 154 -5.69 10.68 -21.79
C LEU A 154 -4.49 10.40 -22.72
N GLU A 155 -3.72 11.45 -22.98
CA GLU A 155 -2.50 11.43 -23.79
C GLU A 155 -1.23 11.28 -22.93
N ILE A 156 -0.08 11.00 -23.56
CA ILE A 156 1.21 11.02 -22.86
C ILE A 156 1.47 12.40 -22.25
N GLY A 157 1.97 12.42 -21.01
CA GLY A 157 2.20 13.63 -20.23
C GLY A 157 1.00 14.09 -19.41
N ALA A 158 -0.17 13.47 -19.56
CA ALA A 158 -1.31 13.73 -18.68
C ALA A 158 -0.99 13.33 -17.22
N ALA A 159 -1.35 14.21 -16.29
CA ALA A 159 -1.23 14.01 -14.85
C ALA A 159 -2.62 14.10 -14.21
N ILE A 160 -2.96 13.13 -13.36
CA ILE A 160 -4.25 13.08 -12.67
C ILE A 160 -4.05 13.58 -11.24
N HIS A 161 -4.66 14.72 -10.92
CA HIS A 161 -4.53 15.35 -9.61
C HIS A 161 -5.59 14.83 -8.62
N ALA A 162 -5.27 14.83 -7.33
CA ALA A 162 -6.18 14.34 -6.28
C ALA A 162 -7.52 15.11 -6.22
N SER A 163 -7.54 16.37 -6.64
CA SER A 163 -8.74 17.20 -6.76
C SER A 163 -9.73 16.76 -7.85
N GLU A 164 -9.30 15.96 -8.84
CA GLU A 164 -10.15 15.47 -9.93
C GLU A 164 -10.92 14.19 -9.55
N LEU A 165 -10.64 13.61 -8.38
CA LEU A 165 -11.33 12.42 -7.89
C LEU A 165 -12.81 12.69 -7.59
N LYS A 166 -13.66 11.71 -7.96
CA LYS A 166 -15.09 11.69 -7.65
C LYS A 166 -15.32 11.34 -6.18
N LEU A 167 -15.19 12.33 -5.30
CA LEU A 167 -15.40 12.16 -3.85
C LEU A 167 -16.89 12.01 -3.49
N PRO A 168 -17.28 10.98 -2.70
CA PRO A 168 -18.65 10.84 -2.21
C PRO A 168 -18.96 11.84 -1.09
N LYS A 169 -20.26 12.03 -0.81
CA LYS A 169 -20.75 13.05 0.13
C LYS A 169 -20.16 12.88 1.53
N GLY A 170 -19.48 13.93 2.02
CA GLY A 170 -18.90 13.98 3.36
C GLY A 170 -17.48 13.44 3.47
N VAL A 171 -16.81 13.14 2.34
CA VAL A 171 -15.38 12.82 2.30
C VAL A 171 -14.59 14.05 1.89
N SER A 172 -13.53 14.38 2.63
CA SER A 172 -12.56 15.42 2.29
C SER A 172 -11.17 14.81 2.11
N LEU A 173 -10.38 15.34 1.17
CA LEU A 173 -8.98 14.95 1.04
C LEU A 173 -8.20 15.36 2.30
N ALA A 174 -7.35 14.47 2.82
CA ALA A 174 -6.36 14.83 3.83
C ALA A 174 -5.06 15.35 3.18
N LEU A 175 -4.86 15.02 1.90
CA LEU A 175 -3.75 15.45 1.06
C LEU A 175 -4.05 16.78 0.35
N GLU A 176 -3.01 17.49 -0.07
CA GLU A 176 -3.14 18.69 -0.90
C GLU A 176 -3.74 18.32 -2.27
N GLY A 177 -4.75 19.07 -2.72
CA GLY A 177 -5.53 18.73 -3.93
C GLY A 177 -4.76 18.75 -5.26
N ASP A 178 -3.55 19.32 -5.25
CA ASP A 178 -2.63 19.35 -6.40
C ASP A 178 -1.72 18.10 -6.47
N THR A 179 -1.77 17.22 -5.45
CA THR A 179 -0.97 15.98 -5.42
C THR A 179 -1.32 15.10 -6.62
N VAL A 180 -0.32 14.76 -7.42
CA VAL A 180 -0.47 13.90 -8.60
C VAL A 180 -0.57 12.44 -8.16
N ILE A 181 -1.65 11.75 -8.54
CA ILE A 181 -1.92 10.34 -8.19
C ILE A 181 -1.28 9.40 -9.21
N ALA A 182 -1.43 9.72 -10.50
CA ALA A 182 -0.90 8.94 -11.62
C ALA A 182 -0.53 9.86 -12.79
N THR A 183 0.46 9.44 -13.56
CA THR A 183 0.85 10.09 -14.83
C THR A 183 1.00 9.04 -15.93
N ILE A 184 0.74 9.44 -17.18
CA ILE A 184 1.10 8.62 -18.35
C ILE A 184 2.46 9.11 -18.85
N VAL A 185 3.48 8.27 -18.70
CA VAL A 185 4.87 8.58 -19.08
C VAL A 185 5.14 7.92 -20.45
N PRO A 186 5.89 8.55 -21.38
CA PRO A 186 6.30 7.85 -22.60
C PRO A 186 7.11 6.59 -22.25
N PRO A 187 7.12 5.56 -23.11
CA PRO A 187 8.00 4.44 -22.91
C PRO A 187 9.43 4.97 -22.88
N MET A 188 10.14 4.73 -21.78
CA MET A 188 11.56 4.96 -21.71
C MET A 188 12.22 3.88 -22.56
N ALA A 189 12.39 4.18 -23.85
CA ALA A 189 13.25 3.39 -24.70
C ALA A 189 14.61 3.30 -24.00
N GLU A 190 15.13 2.09 -23.87
CA GLU A 190 16.57 1.92 -23.74
C GLU A 190 17.15 2.48 -25.04
N GLU A 191 17.58 3.74 -25.01
CA GLU A 191 18.71 4.19 -25.82
C GLU A 191 19.88 3.33 -25.35
N VAL A 192 19.97 2.11 -25.92
CA VAL A 192 21.21 1.38 -26.03
C VAL A 192 22.15 2.38 -26.67
N ASP A 193 23.19 2.79 -25.94
CA ASP A 193 24.24 3.64 -26.48
C ASP A 193 24.73 3.01 -27.79
N GLU A 194 24.29 3.56 -28.93
CA GLU A 194 25.03 3.45 -30.18
C GLU A 194 26.30 4.27 -29.99
N VAL A 195 27.23 3.68 -29.24
CA VAL A 195 28.64 4.04 -29.23
C VAL A 195 29.04 4.08 -30.69
N VAL A 196 29.19 5.30 -31.21
CA VAL A 196 29.51 5.56 -32.61
C VAL A 196 30.88 4.93 -32.88
N GLU A 197 30.87 3.71 -33.41
CA GLU A 197 32.06 2.96 -33.76
C GLU A 197 32.67 3.61 -35.00
N ALA A 198 33.53 4.61 -34.76
CA ALA A 198 34.27 5.29 -35.80
C ALA A 198 35.26 4.30 -36.45
N PRO A 199 35.20 4.08 -37.77
CA PRO A 199 36.10 3.14 -38.42
C PRO A 199 37.47 3.79 -38.68
N GLU A 200 38.44 3.57 -37.79
CA GLU A 200 39.87 3.77 -38.11
C GLU A 200 40.47 2.50 -38.72
N THR A 201 40.56 2.49 -40.05
CA THR A 201 41.41 1.56 -40.78
C THR A 201 42.88 1.97 -40.68
N GLU A 202 43.72 1.08 -40.11
CA GLU A 202 44.95 0.52 -40.72
C GLU A 202 45.92 1.46 -41.53
N VAL A 203 47.25 1.47 -41.40
CA VAL A 203 48.25 0.42 -41.04
C VAL A 203 49.58 1.06 -40.55
N THR A 204 50.41 0.25 -39.87
CA THR A 204 51.90 0.26 -39.70
C THR A 204 52.45 0.82 -38.37
N GLY A 205 53.39 0.18 -37.68
CA GLY A 205 54.02 -1.14 -37.85
C GLY A 205 55.33 -1.27 -37.03
N GLN A 206 55.78 -2.50 -36.76
CA GLN A 206 57.13 -2.87 -36.26
C GLN A 206 57.40 -2.79 -34.72
N GLY A 207 57.56 -3.96 -34.08
CA GLY A 207 58.39 -4.15 -32.86
C GLY A 207 59.84 -4.56 -33.24
N PRO A 208 60.68 -5.16 -32.35
CA PRO A 208 60.38 -5.77 -31.04
C PRO A 208 61.43 -5.51 -29.90
N GLU A 209 61.36 -6.31 -28.82
CA GLU A 209 62.42 -6.74 -27.86
C GLU A 209 63.02 -5.82 -26.75
N ALA A 210 63.36 -6.51 -25.63
CA ALA A 210 64.21 -6.19 -24.45
C ALA A 210 63.77 -5.06 -23.47
N GLU A 211 64.04 -5.11 -22.16
CA GLU A 211 64.39 -6.18 -21.18
C GLU A 211 63.89 -5.74 -19.76
N ALA A 212 63.52 -6.61 -18.82
CA ALA A 212 64.33 -7.22 -17.72
C ALA A 212 65.20 -6.29 -16.84
N ALA A 213 65.15 -6.50 -15.51
CA ALA A 213 65.96 -5.89 -14.41
C ALA A 213 65.70 -4.38 -14.09
N SER A 214 65.88 -3.86 -12.86
CA SER A 214 66.02 -4.43 -11.49
C SER A 214 65.85 -3.31 -10.42
N ASP A 215 66.17 -3.63 -9.15
CA ASP A 215 66.33 -2.76 -7.95
C ASP A 215 65.01 -2.23 -7.33
N ASP A 216 64.60 -2.58 -6.10
CA ASP A 216 65.31 -2.87 -4.82
C ASP A 216 65.87 -1.61 -4.11
N LYS A 217 65.08 -1.05 -3.18
CA LYS A 217 65.44 -1.04 -1.75
C LYS A 217 64.29 -0.64 -0.81
#